data_AF-A0A6N9CBX2-F1
#
_entry.id   AF-A0A6N9CBX2-F1
#
_cell.length_a   1.000
_cell.length_b   1.000
_cell.length_c   1.000
_cell.angle_alpha   90.00
_cell.angle_beta   90.00
_cell.angle_gamma   90.00
#
_symmetry.space_group_name_H-M   'P 1'
#
loop_
_entity.id
_entity.type
_entity.pdbx_description
1 polymer ?
#
loop_
_entity_poly.entity_id
_entity_poly.type
_entity_poly.pdbx_seq_one_letter_code
_entity_poly.pdbx_strand_id
1 'polypeptide(L)' 'MQRNILKLIFPIFGVTLPVLLGDQFTKWLIQQNIPRHGQHVIIQGILNLRHDTNDGAAFGLMPGQSVLL' A
#
# COMPACT_ATOMS: atom_id res chain seq x y z
N MET A 1 8.57 30.33 -22.39
CA MET A 1 9.19 29.39 -21.44
C MET A 1 8.80 27.96 -21.81
N GLN A 2 9.65 27.19 -22.49
CA GLN A 2 9.35 25.80 -22.85
C GLN A 2 9.50 24.91 -21.60
N ARG A 3 8.40 24.34 -21.10
CA ARG A 3 8.43 23.40 -19.98
C ARG A 3 8.92 22.05 -20.49
N ASN A 4 10.04 21.58 -19.97
CA ASN A 4 10.64 20.33 -20.40
C ASN A 4 9.83 19.15 -19.82
N ILE A 5 8.89 18.63 -20.60
CA ILE A 5 7.92 17.59 -20.21
C ILE A 5 8.60 16.37 -19.57
N LEU A 6 9.81 16.03 -20.01
CA LEU A 6 10.61 14.94 -19.45
C LEU A 6 10.94 15.11 -17.96
N LYS A 7 11.15 16.35 -17.49
CA LYS A 7 11.38 16.64 -16.06
C LYS A 7 10.12 16.43 -15.21
N LEU A 8 8.94 16.45 -15.82
CA LEU A 8 7.67 16.20 -15.14
C LEU A 8 7.33 14.70 -15.14
N ILE A 9 7.59 14.01 -16.26
CA ILE A 9 7.31 12.59 -16.44
C ILE A 9 8.26 11.73 -15.59
N PHE A 10 9.55 12.09 -15.54
CA PHE A 10 10.55 11.31 -14.82
C PHE A 10 10.23 11.05 -13.34
N PRO A 11 9.86 12.03 -12.50
CA PRO A 11 9.50 11.76 -11.11
C PRO A 11 8.18 10.97 -11.00
N ILE A 12 7.22 11.20 -11.90
CA ILE A 12 5.95 10.45 -11.89
C ILE A 12 6.23 8.97 -12.15
N PHE A 13 6.89 8.61 -13.25
CA PHE A 13 7.14 7.20 -13.53
C PHE A 13 8.26 6.60 -12.67
N GLY A 14 9.29 7.38 -12.35
CA GLY A 14 10.42 6.94 -11.54
C GLY A 14 10.08 6.71 -10.07
N VAL A 15 9.04 7.37 -9.54
CA VAL A 15 8.61 7.20 -8.14
C VAL A 15 7.29 6.45 -8.06
N THR A 16 6.26 6.87 -8.80
CA THR A 16 4.93 6.27 -8.69
C THR A 16 4.93 4.81 -9.10
N LEU A 17 5.62 4.44 -10.19
CA LEU A 17 5.60 3.06 -10.66
C LEU A 17 6.26 2.09 -9.67
N PRO A 18 7.48 2.35 -9.15
CA PRO A 18 8.06 1.50 -8.10
C PRO A 18 7.22 1.43 -6.82
N VAL A 19 6.62 2.55 -6.39
CA VAL A 19 5.76 2.58 -5.19
C VAL A 19 4.52 1.69 -5.40
N LEU A 20 3.84 1.81 -6.53
CA LEU A 20 2.67 0.98 -6.84
C LEU A 20 3.03 -0.50 -6.94
N LEU A 21 4.13 -0.82 -7.60
CA LEU A 21 4.60 -2.20 -7.72
C LEU A 21 4.96 -2.78 -6.35
N GLY A 22 5.68 -2.03 -5.52
CA GLY A 22 6.02 -2.45 -4.16
C GLY A 22 4.80 -2.62 -3.26
N ASP A 23 3.84 -1.70 -3.32
CA ASP A 23 2.58 -1.78 -2.56
C ASP A 23 1.79 -3.05 -2.92
N GLN A 24 1.56 -3.30 -4.21
CA GLN A 24 0.76 -4.45 -4.64
C GLN A 24 1.51 -5.77 -4.44
N PHE A 25 2.82 -5.80 -4.68
CA PHE A 25 3.64 -7.00 -4.46
C PHE A 25 3.68 -7.39 -2.97
N THR A 26 3.85 -6.42 -2.06
CA THR A 26 3.86 -6.71 -0.62
C THR A 26 2.49 -7.17 -0.12
N LYS A 27 1.39 -6.56 -0.57
CA LYS A 27 0.03 -7.05 -0.28
C LYS A 27 -0.19 -8.49 -0.74
N TRP A 28 0.27 -8.82 -1.95
CA TRP A 28 0.21 -10.18 -2.47
C TRP A 28 1.00 -11.16 -1.59
N LEU A 29 2.22 -10.82 -1.17
CA LEU A 29 3.02 -11.66 -0.27
C LEU A 29 2.31 -11.93 1.06
N ILE A 30 1.67 -10.91 1.67
CA ILE A 30 0.91 -11.08 2.91
C ILE A 30 -0.24 -12.06 2.71
N GLN A 31 -1.00 -11.93 1.62
CA GLN A 31 -2.12 -12.82 1.33
C GLN A 31 -1.71 -14.28 1.13
N GLN A 32 -0.53 -14.53 0.54
CA GLN A 32 -0.04 -15.89 0.31
C GLN A 32 0.54 -16.56 1.56
N ASN A 33 1.15 -15.78 2.46
CA ASN A 33 2.00 -16.34 3.53
C ASN A 33 1.43 -16.18 4.95
N ILE A 34 0.48 -15.26 5.18
CA ILE A 34 -0.09 -15.02 6.51
C ILE A 34 -1.60 -15.26 6.43
N PRO A 35 -2.17 -16.20 7.22
CA PRO A 35 -3.62 -16.38 7.29
C PRO A 35 -4.33 -15.10 7.73
N ARG A 36 -5.61 -14.92 7.37
CA ARG A 36 -6.40 -13.76 7.85
C ARG A 36 -6.34 -13.65 9.36
N HIS A 37 -6.11 -12.42 9.85
CA HIS A 37 -5.86 -12.06 11.26
C HIS A 37 -4.64 -12.72 11.91
N GLY A 38 -3.88 -13.52 11.16
CA GLY A 38 -2.57 -14.02 11.55
C GLY A 38 -1.53 -12.89 11.56
N GLN A 39 -0.42 -13.16 12.24
CA GLN A 39 0.69 -12.22 12.33
C GLN A 39 2.05 -12.92 12.27
N HIS A 40 3.04 -12.18 11.80
CA HIS A 40 4.45 -12.53 11.84
C HIS A 40 5.23 -11.40 12.54
N VAL A 41 5.88 -11.70 13.65
CA VAL A 41 6.64 -10.69 14.41
C VAL A 41 8.01 -10.50 13.77
N ILE A 42 8.32 -9.27 13.35
CA ILE A 42 9.65 -8.91 12.85
C ILE A 42 10.54 -8.46 14.00
N ILE A 43 10.02 -7.55 14.85
CA ILE A 43 10.72 -7.05 16.03
C ILE A 43 9.78 -7.18 17.23
N GLN A 44 10.20 -7.98 18.20
CA GLN A 44 9.40 -8.26 19.39
C GLN A 44 9.00 -6.97 20.12
N GLY A 45 7.70 -6.81 20.36
CA GLY A 45 7.12 -5.66 21.05
C GLY A 45 7.08 -4.35 20.25
N ILE A 46 7.55 -4.33 19.00
CA ILE A 46 7.66 -3.10 18.19
C ILE A 46 6.96 -3.23 16.83
N LEU A 47 7.26 -4.29 16.07
CA LEU A 47 6.81 -4.42 14.68
C LEU A 47 6.36 -5.85 14.36
N ASN A 48 5.10 -5.97 13.95
CA ASN A 48 4.51 -7.18 13.40
C ASN A 48 3.91 -6.91 12.01
N LEU A 49 4.02 -7.89 11.11
CA LEU A 49 3.20 -7.97 9.91
C LEU A 49 1.91 -8.67 10.30
N ARG A 50 0.77 -8.04 10.08
CA ARG A 50 -0.55 -8.64 10.34
C ARG A 50 -1.39 -8.59 9.08
N HIS A 51 -2.10 -9.68 8.80
CA HIS A 51 -3.01 -9.73 7.67
C HIS A 51 -4.39 -9.24 8.10
N ASP A 52 -4.64 -7.95 7.85
CA ASP A 52 -5.93 -7.32 8.03
C ASP A 52 -6.48 -6.77 6.71
N THR A 53 -7.80 -6.67 6.64
CA THR A 53 -8.51 -5.99 5.56
C THR A 53 -9.22 -4.78 6.13
N ASN A 54 -9.16 -3.64 5.43
CA ASN A 54 -9.91 -2.44 5.78
C ASN A 54 -10.84 -2.09 4.62
N ASP A 55 -12.14 -2.18 4.86
CA ASP A 55 -13.21 -1.85 3.91
C ASP A 55 -13.69 -0.39 4.03
N GLY A 56 -13.00 0.41 4.84
CA GLY A 56 -13.18 1.85 4.97
C GLY A 56 -11.87 2.64 4.84
N ALA A 57 -11.94 3.92 5.19
CA ALA A 57 -10.82 4.86 5.20
C ALA A 57 -9.86 4.61 6.39
N ALA A 58 -9.02 5.60 6.71
CA ALA A 58 -8.26 5.60 7.95
C ALA A 58 -9.18 5.36 9.17
N PHE A 59 -8.69 4.54 10.13
CA PHE A 59 -9.43 4.12 11.33
C PHE A 59 -10.74 3.34 11.07
N GLY A 60 -10.95 2.83 9.85
CA GLY A 60 -12.19 2.11 9.49
C GLY A 60 -13.40 3.04 9.33
N LEU A 61 -13.18 4.35 9.15
CA LEU A 61 -14.26 5.30 8.92
C LEU A 61 -14.91 5.07 7.55
N MET A 62 -16.22 5.30 7.46
CA MET A 62 -17.00 5.17 6.22
C MET A 62 -16.89 3.77 5.56
N PRO A 63 -17.13 2.67 6.30
CA PRO A 63 -17.00 1.32 5.75
C PRO A 63 -18.00 1.11 4.60
N GLY A 64 -17.55 0.41 3.55
CA GLY A 64 -18.36 0.13 2.37
C GLY A 64 -18.54 1.31 1.41
N GLN A 65 -17.94 2.46 1.67
CA GLN A 65 -17.96 3.59 0.74
C GLN A 65 -16.76 3.53 -0.22
N SER A 66 -17.01 3.12 -1.47
CA SER A 66 -16.00 3.01 -2.53
C SER A 66 -16.04 4.15 -3.57
N VAL A 67 -16.94 5.13 -3.39
CA VAL A 67 -17.13 6.22 -4.36
C VAL A 67 -16.22 7.42 -4.09
N LEU A 68 -15.76 7.58 -2.85
CA LEU A 68 -14.99 8.75 -2.39
C LEU A 68 -13.51 8.45 -2.07
N LEU A 69 -13.09 7.19 -2.19
CA LEU A 69 -11.74 6.68 -1.89
C LEU A 69 -11.33 5.68 -2.97
#